data_AF-A0A916IAX2-F1
#
_entry.id   AF-A0A916IAX2-F1
#
_cell.length_a   1.000
_cell.length_b   1.000
_cell.length_c   1.000
_cell.angle_alpha   90.00
_cell.angle_beta   90.00
_cell.angle_gamma   90.00
#
_symmetry.space_group_name_H-M   'P 1'
#
loop_
_entity.id
_entity.type
_entity.pdbx_description
1 polymer ?
#
loop_
_entity_poly.entity_id
_entity_poly.type
_entity_poly.pdbx_seq_one_letter_code
_entity_poly.pdbx_strand_id
1 'polypeptide(L)'
;MKTSERITRVADTIEAVLDAHRTAEPDAVAMQALRSAAAELGGRDAFASGKLVELMEKAQVFYGRQSLFRLPGSAQRLWAAMRGDLLDLLRMRARVLASQGD
;
A
#
# COMPACT_ATOMS: atom_id res chain seq x y z
N MET A 1 10.19 18.71 -1.40
CA MET A 1 8.97 17.89 -1.49
C MET A 1 8.33 17.84 -0.12
N LYS A 2 7.09 18.33 -0.07
CA LYS A 2 6.23 18.36 1.12
C LYS A 2 5.88 16.94 1.55
N THR A 3 5.47 16.75 2.80
CA THR A 3 5.07 15.42 3.31
C THR A 3 3.82 14.94 2.58
N SER A 4 2.86 15.83 2.35
CA SER A 4 1.66 15.60 1.55
C SER A 4 1.97 15.07 0.14
N GLU A 5 2.81 15.77 -0.62
CA GLU A 5 3.26 15.38 -1.97
C GLU A 5 3.95 14.01 -1.96
N ARG A 6 4.79 13.75 -0.96
CA ARG A 6 5.47 12.46 -0.80
C ARG A 6 4.48 11.32 -0.58
N ILE A 7 3.51 11.50 0.31
CA ILE A 7 2.49 10.48 0.60
C ILE A 7 1.69 10.18 -0.67
N THR A 8 1.27 11.20 -1.41
CA THR A 8 0.55 11.01 -2.69
C THR A 8 1.39 10.21 -3.68
N ARG A 9 2.65 10.60 -3.89
CA ARG A 9 3.55 9.88 -4.81
C ARG A 9 3.74 8.42 -4.41
N VAL A 10 3.92 8.14 -3.12
CA VAL A 10 4.06 6.76 -2.62
C VAL A 10 2.79 5.97 -2.85
N ALA A 11 1.62 6.55 -2.57
CA ALA A 11 0.33 5.91 -2.80
C ALA A 11 0.11 5.58 -4.28
N ASP A 12 0.46 6.50 -5.19
CA ASP A 12 0.34 6.30 -6.64
C ASP A 12 1.29 5.22 -7.16
N THR A 13 2.53 5.19 -6.68
CA THR A 13 3.49 4.11 -7.00
C THR A 13 2.97 2.76 -6.52
N ILE A 14 2.44 2.69 -5.30
CA ILE A 14 1.87 1.46 -4.77
C ILE A 14 0.65 1.02 -5.59
N GLU A 15 -0.25 1.94 -5.96
CA GLU A 15 -1.39 1.62 -6.82
C GLU A 15 -0.94 1.00 -8.14
N ALA A 16 0.05 1.60 -8.81
CA ALA A 16 0.58 1.10 -10.06
C ALA A 16 1.15 -0.33 -9.93
N VAL A 17 1.85 -0.63 -8.82
CA VAL A 17 2.34 -2.00 -8.55
C VAL A 17 1.16 -2.96 -8.34
N LEU A 18 0.18 -2.60 -7.51
CA LEU A 18 -0.98 -3.47 -7.25
C LEU A 18 -1.83 -3.72 -8.51
N ASP A 19 -1.91 -2.74 -9.41
CA ASP A 19 -2.63 -2.85 -10.67
C ASP A 19 -1.88 -3.69 -11.72
N ALA A 20 -0.55 -3.66 -11.72
CA ALA A 20 0.26 -4.53 -12.58
C ALA A 20 0.27 -5.99 -12.08
N HIS A 21 0.12 -6.20 -10.77
CA HIS A 21 0.28 -7.50 -10.11
C HIS A 21 -1.02 -7.96 -9.41
N ARG A 22 -2.13 -8.07 -10.15
CA ARG A 22 -3.47 -8.34 -9.58
C ARG A 22 -3.73 -9.79 -9.16
N THR A 23 -2.83 -10.71 -9.50
CA THR A 23 -3.02 -12.15 -9.22
C THR A 23 -2.48 -12.50 -7.83
N ALA A 24 -3.25 -13.28 -7.07
CA ALA A 24 -2.89 -13.74 -5.73
C ALA A 24 -1.91 -14.93 -5.77
N GLU A 25 -0.75 -14.71 -6.37
CA GLU A 25 0.32 -15.68 -6.54
C GLU A 25 1.62 -15.15 -5.96
N PRO A 26 2.59 -16.04 -5.66
CA PRO A 26 3.89 -15.60 -5.17
C PRO A 26 4.58 -14.64 -6.13
N ASP A 27 4.76 -13.39 -5.70
CA ASP A 27 5.34 -12.33 -6.52
C ASP A 27 6.42 -11.54 -5.75
N ALA A 28 7.66 -11.96 -5.93
CA ALA A 28 8.80 -11.32 -5.30
C ALA A 28 9.08 -9.92 -5.86
N VAL A 29 8.71 -9.66 -7.12
CA VAL A 29 8.91 -8.37 -7.78
C VAL A 29 7.94 -7.35 -7.21
N ALA A 30 6.65 -7.69 -7.12
CA ALA A 30 5.64 -6.86 -6.47
C ALA A 30 6.03 -6.55 -5.02
N MET A 31 6.42 -7.57 -4.24
CA MET A 31 6.84 -7.38 -2.85
C MET A 31 8.07 -6.47 -2.71
N GLN A 32 9.04 -6.58 -3.62
CA GLN A 32 10.21 -5.70 -3.61
C GLN A 32 9.82 -4.26 -3.95
N ALA A 33 9.00 -4.06 -4.98
CA ALA A 33 8.53 -2.73 -5.40
C ALA A 33 7.71 -2.05 -4.30
N LEU A 34 6.81 -2.77 -3.63
CA LEU A 34 6.03 -2.27 -2.50
C LEU A 34 6.92 -1.85 -1.32
N ARG A 35 7.94 -2.66 -0.98
CA ARG A 35 8.92 -2.30 0.07
C ARG A 35 9.72 -1.05 -0.29
N SER A 36 10.16 -0.95 -1.55
CA SER A 36 10.88 0.24 -2.04
C SER A 36 10.00 1.49 -1.95
N ALA A 37 8.74 1.42 -2.40
CA ALA A 37 7.81 2.54 -2.31
C ALA A 37 7.52 2.94 -0.85
N ALA A 38 7.31 1.97 0.05
CA ALA A 38 7.09 2.25 1.46
C ALA A 38 8.30 2.89 2.15
N ALA A 39 9.52 2.47 1.78
CA ALA A 39 10.75 3.03 2.32
C ALA A 39 10.94 4.50 1.93
N GLU A 40 10.42 4.93 0.77
CA GLU A 40 10.50 6.34 0.35
C GLU A 40 9.74 7.28 1.28
N LEU A 41 8.65 6.83 1.91
CA LEU A 41 7.89 7.65 2.84
C LEU A 41 8.71 7.98 4.11
N GLY A 42 9.49 7.00 4.58
CA GLY A 42 10.22 7.06 5.84
C GLY A 42 9.30 7.13 7.07
N GLY A 43 9.90 7.42 8.23
CA GLY A 43 9.22 7.52 9.53
C GLY A 43 8.68 8.91 9.89
N ARG A 44 8.45 9.78 8.90
CA ARG A 44 8.10 11.20 9.15
C ARG A 44 6.63 11.43 9.52
N ASP A 45 5.73 10.53 9.14
CA ASP A 45 4.31 10.61 9.48
C ASP A 45 3.84 9.26 10.03
N ALA A 46 3.61 9.20 11.35
CA ALA A 46 3.27 7.97 12.05
C ALA A 46 1.98 7.31 11.51
N PHE A 47 1.00 8.13 11.10
CA PHE A 47 -0.25 7.63 10.51
C PHE A 47 0.01 6.89 9.19
N ALA A 48 0.69 7.55 8.26
CA ALA A 48 0.97 6.97 6.95
C ALA A 48 1.95 5.80 7.05
N SER A 49 2.96 5.84 7.94
CA SER A 49 3.81 4.69 8.23
C SER A 49 3.00 3.50 8.75
N GLY A 50 2.04 3.72 9.66
CA GLY A 50 1.15 2.66 10.16
C GLY A 50 0.32 2.03 9.04
N LYS A 51 -0.23 2.83 8.12
CA LYS A 51 -1.00 2.33 6.97
C LYS A 51 -0.15 1.58 5.95
N LEU A 52 1.10 1.96 5.77
CA LEU A 52 2.04 1.19 4.96
C LEU A 52 2.41 -0.15 5.60
N VAL A 53 2.54 -0.21 6.93
CA VAL A 53 2.76 -1.49 7.62
C VAL A 53 1.57 -2.42 7.44
N GLU A 54 0.34 -1.91 7.66
CA GLU A 54 -0.89 -2.68 7.40
C GLU A 54 -0.97 -3.15 5.93
N LEU A 55 -0.53 -2.33 4.97
CA LEU A 55 -0.49 -2.69 3.56
C LEU A 55 0.52 -3.82 3.30
N MET A 56 1.71 -3.73 3.90
CA MET A 56 2.76 -4.73 3.73
C MET A 56 2.37 -6.09 4.33
N GLU A 57 1.69 -6.12 5.46
CA GLU A 57 1.15 -7.35 6.06
C GLU A 57 0.15 -8.02 5.11
N LYS A 58 -0.77 -7.25 4.53
CA LYS A 58 -1.72 -7.77 3.54
C LYS A 58 -1.01 -8.24 2.27
N ALA A 59 -0.03 -7.48 1.78
CA ALA A 59 0.75 -7.84 0.60
C ALA A 59 1.53 -9.15 0.81
N GLN A 60 2.07 -9.37 2.00
CA GLN A 60 2.75 -10.61 2.35
C GLN A 60 1.81 -11.82 2.35
N VAL A 61 0.55 -11.65 2.75
CA VAL A 61 -0.48 -12.70 2.65
C VAL A 61 -0.90 -12.92 1.19
N PHE A 62 -1.00 -11.84 0.41
CA PHE A 62 -1.45 -11.88 -0.99
C PHE A 62 -0.40 -12.51 -1.94
N TYR A 63 0.85 -12.05 -1.85
CA TYR A 63 1.98 -12.48 -2.67
C TYR A 63 2.86 -13.52 -1.97
N GLY A 64 2.41 -14.08 -0.85
CA GLY A 64 3.15 -15.07 -0.08
C GLY A 64 3.07 -16.47 -0.68
N ARG A 65 4.16 -17.25 -0.54
CA ARG A 65 4.20 -18.68 -0.92
C ARG A 65 3.19 -19.54 -0.16
N GLN A 66 2.87 -19.18 1.08
CA GLN A 66 1.92 -19.90 1.95
C GLN A 66 0.56 -19.20 1.95
N SER A 67 0.05 -18.88 0.76
CA SER A 67 -1.24 -18.22 0.60
C SER A 67 -2.36 -19.03 1.28
N LEU A 68 -2.96 -18.45 2.32
CA LEU A 68 -4.02 -19.08 3.12
C LEU A 68 -5.41 -18.89 2.50
N PHE A 69 -5.53 -18.51 1.23
CA PHE A 69 -6.82 -18.30 0.56
C PHE A 69 -7.54 -19.63 0.26
N ARG A 70 -7.97 -20.32 1.32
CA ARG A 70 -8.79 -21.53 1.25
C ARG A 70 -10.27 -21.23 0.99
N LEU A 71 -10.66 -19.95 0.98
CA LEU A 71 -12.05 -19.50 0.82
C LEU A 71 -12.21 -18.65 -0.46
N PRO A 72 -13.27 -18.88 -1.26
CA PRO A 72 -13.59 -18.07 -2.42
C PRO A 72 -13.70 -16.58 -2.07
N GLY A 73 -13.15 -15.70 -2.92
CA GLY A 73 -13.25 -14.25 -2.76
C GLY A 73 -12.36 -13.62 -1.68
N SER A 74 -11.59 -14.40 -0.91
CA SER A 74 -10.66 -13.84 0.08
C SER A 74 -9.49 -13.07 -0.55
N ALA A 75 -8.96 -13.57 -1.67
CA ALA A 75 -7.95 -12.86 -2.45
C ALA A 75 -8.47 -11.50 -2.97
N GLN A 76 -9.66 -11.48 -3.56
CA GLN A 76 -10.26 -10.25 -4.09
C GLN A 76 -10.55 -9.22 -2.99
N ARG A 77 -11.05 -9.66 -1.82
CA ARG A 77 -11.24 -8.78 -0.66
C ARG A 77 -9.92 -8.22 -0.14
N LEU A 78 -8.87 -9.02 -0.11
CA LEU A 78 -7.55 -8.56 0.34
C LEU A 78 -6.94 -7.55 -0.64
N TRP A 79 -7.05 -7.82 -1.94
CA TRP A 79 -6.64 -6.89 -2.98
C TRP A 79 -7.41 -5.57 -2.89
N ALA A 80 -8.74 -5.63 -2.71
CA ALA A 80 -9.58 -4.45 -2.54
C ALA A 80 -9.20 -3.64 -1.30
N ALA A 81 -8.89 -4.29 -0.16
CA ALA A 81 -8.44 -3.60 1.05
C ALA A 81 -7.08 -2.91 0.87
N MET A 82 -6.15 -3.52 0.13
CA MET A 82 -4.84 -2.91 -0.16
C MET A 82 -4.97 -1.74 -1.12
N ARG A 83 -5.64 -1.94 -2.26
CA ARG A 83 -5.74 -0.95 -3.34
C ARG A 83 -6.73 0.18 -3.04
N GLY A 84 -7.83 -0.12 -2.36
CA GLY A 84 -8.86 0.83 -1.99
C GLY A 84 -8.58 1.44 -0.61
N ASP A 85 -9.08 0.78 0.44
CA ASP A 85 -9.15 1.32 1.80
C ASP A 85 -7.84 1.96 2.28
N LEU A 86 -6.71 1.26 2.14
CA LEU A 86 -5.43 1.75 2.66
C LEU A 86 -4.87 2.91 1.82
N LEU A 87 -4.97 2.88 0.49
CA LEU A 87 -4.51 3.97 -0.36
C LEU A 87 -5.40 5.21 -0.24
N ASP A 88 -6.70 5.04 -0.06
CA ASP A 88 -7.63 6.14 0.16
C ASP A 88 -7.34 6.87 1.47
N LEU A 89 -7.01 6.13 2.54
CA LEU A 89 -6.57 6.70 3.81
C LEU A 89 -5.25 7.48 3.69
N LEU A 90 -4.28 6.96 2.94
CA LEU A 90 -3.03 7.67 2.65
C LEU A 90 -3.30 8.97 1.88
N ARG A 91 -4.12 8.93 0.83
CA ARG A 91 -4.50 10.10 0.04
C ARG A 91 -5.32 11.11 0.84
N MET A 92 -6.17 10.65 1.75
CA MET A 92 -6.88 11.53 2.68
C MET A 92 -5.88 12.25 3.60
N ARG A 93 -4.91 11.53 4.18
CA ARG A 93 -3.87 12.13 5.02
C ARG A 93 -3.06 13.19 4.28
N ALA A 94 -2.67 12.90 3.03
CA ALA A 94 -1.98 13.86 2.18
C ALA A 94 -2.79 15.15 1.96
N ARG A 95 -4.09 15.03 1.68
CA ARG A 95 -5.00 16.18 1.53
C ARG A 95 -5.13 17.01 2.81
N VAL A 96 -5.24 16.36 3.97
CA VAL A 96 -5.29 17.04 5.27
C VAL A 96 -4.01 17.83 5.52
N LEU A 97 -2.84 17.21 5.31
CA LEU A 97 -1.55 17.89 5.48
C LEU A 97 -1.40 19.10 4.54
N ALA A 98 -1.77 18.94 3.27
CA ALA A 98 -1.74 20.05 2.30
C ALA A 98 -2.62 21.23 2.75
N SER A 99 -3.80 20.96 3.32
CA SER A 99 -4.69 22.02 3.86
C SER A 99 -4.15 22.72 5.10
N GLN A 100 -3.22 22.08 5.83
CA GLN A 100 -2.56 22.61 7.03
C GLN A 100 -1.29 23.41 6.73
N GLY A 101 -0.93 23.56 5.45
CA GLY A 101 0.24 24.33 5.02
C GLY A 101 1.56 23.54 5.00
N ASP A 102 1.51 22.20 5.18
CA ASP A 102 2.63 21.32 4.82
C ASP A 102 2.95 21.45 3.33
#